data_AF-R5D1Y1-F1
#
_entry.id   AF-R5D1Y1-F1
#
_cell.length_a   1.000
_cell.length_b   1.000
_cell.length_c   1.000
_cell.angle_alpha   90.00
_cell.angle_beta   90.00
_cell.angle_gamma   90.00
#
_symmetry.space_group_name_H-M   'P 1'
#
loop_
_entity.id
_entity.type
_entity.pdbx_description
1 polymer ?
#
loop_
_entity_poly.entity_id
_entity_poly.type
_entity_poly.pdbx_seq_one_letter_code
_entity_poly.pdbx_strand_id
1 'polypeptide(L)'
;MLKDYDNVVRVFIHAPKEFRMRRVMEVYGDTPSEAKRNIRRSDKARASYYRHISGQRWGDARQYQLTLDSSVGIEETANIIVKYVSEQR
;
A
#
# COMPACT_ATOMS: atom_id res chain seq x y z
N MET A 1 6.78 8.90 -11.86
CA MET A 1 7.60 10.12 -11.68
C MET A 1 6.60 11.25 -11.44
N LEU A 2 6.61 11.82 -10.25
CA LEU A 2 5.71 12.90 -9.79
C LEU A 2 6.45 13.82 -8.79
N LYS A 3 7.79 13.78 -8.79
CA LYS A 3 8.62 14.40 -7.75
C LYS A 3 8.61 15.92 -7.82
N ASP A 4 8.32 16.46 -9.00
CA ASP A 4 8.36 17.90 -9.29
C ASP A 4 6.97 18.56 -9.21
N TYR A 5 5.98 17.83 -8.69
CA TYR A 5 4.64 18.36 -8.47
C TYR A 5 4.43 18.62 -6.98
N ASP A 6 4.07 19.86 -6.65
CA ASP A 6 3.82 20.27 -5.27
C ASP A 6 2.48 19.75 -4.72
N ASN A 7 1.54 19.39 -5.59
CA ASN A 7 0.20 18.91 -5.24
C ASN A 7 0.10 17.37 -5.17
N VAL A 8 1.13 16.71 -4.63
CA VAL A 8 1.19 15.24 -4.54
C VAL A 8 1.41 14.78 -3.11
N VAL A 9 0.46 13.99 -2.60
CA VAL A 9 0.61 13.26 -1.34
C VAL A 9 1.00 11.81 -1.63
N ARG A 10 2.16 11.38 -1.12
CA ARG A 10 2.61 9.98 -1.24
C ARG A 10 2.15 9.19 -0.04
N VAL A 11 1.24 8.23 -0.28
CA VAL A 11 0.70 7.34 0.75
C VAL A 11 1.20 5.92 0.53
N PHE A 12 1.60 5.24 1.60
CA PHE A 12 1.89 3.81 1.60
C PHE A 12 0.88 3.07 2.49
N ILE A 13 0.13 2.15 1.89
CA ILE A 13 -0.85 1.32 2.60
C ILE A 13 -0.25 -0.07 2.81
N HIS A 14 -0.26 -0.52 4.06
CA HIS A 14 0.12 -1.87 4.44
C HIS A 14 -0.96 -2.50 5.32
N ALA A 15 -0.81 -3.79 5.61
CA ALA A 15 -1.63 -4.51 6.58
C ALA A 15 -0.93 -5.81 6.99
N PRO A 16 -1.29 -6.41 8.14
CA PRO A 16 -0.85 -7.74 8.52
C PRO A 16 -1.14 -8.76 7.42
N LYS A 17 -0.25 -9.74 7.28
CA LYS A 17 -0.32 -10.70 6.17
C LYS A 17 -1.64 -11.46 6.14
N GLU A 18 -2.13 -11.84 7.31
CA GLU A 18 -3.36 -12.60 7.52
C GLU A 18 -4.58 -11.79 7.08
N PHE A 19 -4.59 -10.49 7.35
CA PHE A 19 -5.62 -9.57 6.88
C PHE A 19 -5.63 -9.52 5.35
N ARG A 20 -4.46 -9.32 4.74
CA ARG A 20 -4.32 -9.30 3.27
C ARG A 20 -4.73 -10.62 2.64
N MET A 21 -4.37 -11.75 3.26
CA MET A 21 -4.73 -13.09 2.77
C MET A 21 -6.25 -13.29 2.76
N ARG A 22 -6.93 -13.00 3.87
CA ARG A 22 -8.40 -13.08 3.93
C ARG A 22 -9.04 -12.22 2.85
N ARG A 23 -8.58 -10.98 2.70
CA ARG A 23 -9.12 -10.06 1.69
C ARG A 23 -8.93 -10.57 0.25
N VAL A 24 -7.77 -11.12 -0.07
CA VAL A 24 -7.49 -11.68 -1.40
C VAL A 24 -8.38 -12.90 -1.67
N MET A 25 -8.57 -13.77 -0.67
CA MET A 25 -9.48 -14.90 -0.77
C MET A 25 -10.93 -14.46 -0.97
N GLU A 26 -11.40 -13.46 -0.22
CA GLU A 26 -12.75 -12.90 -0.34
C GLU A 26 -13.02 -12.24 -1.70
N VAL A 27 -12.05 -11.48 -2.22
CA VAL A 27 -12.22 -10.69 -3.45
C VAL A 27 -12.04 -11.54 -4.71
N TYR A 28 -11.07 -12.45 -4.70
CA TYR A 28 -10.67 -13.19 -5.90
C TYR A 28 -11.06 -14.67 -5.87
N GLY A 29 -11.57 -15.18 -4.74
CA GLY A 29 -11.90 -16.60 -4.58
C GLY A 29 -10.69 -17.51 -4.43
N ASP A 30 -9.50 -16.95 -4.19
CA ASP A 30 -8.25 -17.69 -4.03
C ASP A 30 -8.33 -18.69 -2.86
N THR A 31 -7.71 -19.85 -3.01
CA THR A 31 -7.39 -20.72 -1.85
C THR A 31 -6.31 -20.08 -0.96
N PRO A 32 -6.14 -20.52 0.31
CA PRO A 32 -5.09 -19.99 1.19
C PRO A 32 -3.67 -20.08 0.60
N SER A 33 -3.38 -21.13 -0.15
CA SER A 33 -2.08 -21.34 -0.82
C SER A 33 -1.87 -20.34 -1.95
N GLU A 34 -2.91 -20.13 -2.77
CA GLU A 34 -2.89 -19.18 -3.88
C GLU A 34 -2.77 -17.74 -3.37
N ALA A 35 -3.57 -17.35 -2.37
CA ALA A 35 -3.51 -16.03 -1.76
C ALA A 35 -2.10 -15.74 -1.22
N LYS A 36 -1.49 -16.70 -0.50
CA LYS A 36 -0.11 -16.57 0.01
C LYS A 36 0.90 -16.40 -1.12
N ARG A 37 0.78 -17.19 -2.20
CA ARG A 37 1.65 -17.15 -3.38
C ARG A 37 1.50 -15.82 -4.13
N ASN A 38 0.28 -15.39 -4.36
CA ASN A 38 -0.09 -14.19 -5.11
C ASN A 38 0.39 -12.93 -4.38
N ILE A 39 0.16 -12.85 -3.07
CA ILE A 39 0.67 -11.76 -2.23
C ILE A 39 2.20 -11.70 -2.30
N ARG A 40 2.90 -12.82 -2.09
CA ARG A 40 4.37 -12.87 -2.16
C ARG A 40 4.91 -12.43 -3.52
N ARG A 41 4.27 -12.89 -4.61
CA ARG A 41 4.66 -12.53 -5.98
C ARG A 41 4.45 -11.05 -6.23
N SER A 42 3.30 -10.51 -5.83
CA SER A 42 2.95 -9.11 -5.99
C SER A 42 3.89 -8.19 -5.19
N ASP A 43 4.15 -8.51 -3.93
CA ASP A 43 5.07 -7.76 -3.07
C ASP A 43 6.50 -7.74 -3.65
N LYS A 44 6.99 -8.89 -4.13
CA LYS A 44 8.32 -8.98 -4.79
C LYS A 44 8.37 -8.13 -6.06
N ALA A 45 7.32 -8.20 -6.88
CA ALA A 45 7.23 -7.42 -8.12
C ALA A 45 7.22 -5.91 -7.84
N ARG A 46 6.40 -5.44 -6.88
CA ARG A 46 6.35 -4.04 -6.45
C ARG A 46 7.68 -3.56 -5.91
N ALA A 47 8.33 -4.35 -5.04
CA ALA A 47 9.63 -4.01 -4.49
C ALA A 47 10.73 -3.90 -5.57
N SER A 48 10.72 -4.81 -6.55
CA SER A 48 11.65 -4.77 -7.67
C SER A 48 11.42 -3.56 -8.56
N TYR A 49 10.17 -3.32 -8.97
CA TYR A 49 9.80 -2.20 -9.83
C TYR A 49 10.12 -0.85 -9.16
N TYR A 50 9.67 -0.67 -7.91
CA TYR A 50 9.89 0.58 -7.19
C TYR A 50 11.38 0.90 -7.03
N ARG A 51 12.21 -0.11 -6.68
CA ARG A 51 13.66 0.06 -6.60
C ARG A 51 14.30 0.35 -7.94
N HIS A 52 13.88 -0.31 -9.01
CA HIS A 52 14.40 -0.06 -10.35
C HIS A 52 14.13 1.37 -10.82
N ILE A 53 12.93 1.90 -10.55
CA ILE A 53 12.52 3.24 -11.02
C ILE A 53 13.01 4.37 -10.10
N SER A 54 13.00 4.17 -8.78
CA SER A 54 13.29 5.24 -7.82
C SER A 54 14.66 5.17 -7.17
N GLY A 55 15.34 4.02 -7.25
CA GLY A 55 16.52 3.69 -6.44
C GLY A 55 16.21 3.45 -4.96
N GLN A 56 14.96 3.61 -4.53
CA GLN A 56 14.54 3.55 -3.13
C GLN A 56 13.99 2.18 -2.75
N ARG A 57 13.92 1.91 -1.44
CA ARG A 57 13.32 0.68 -0.90
C ARG A 57 11.81 0.84 -0.78
N TRP A 58 11.07 -0.08 -1.38
CA TRP A 58 9.60 -0.13 -1.23
C TRP A 58 9.21 -0.40 0.24
N GLY A 59 8.26 0.38 0.75
CA GLY A 59 7.83 0.33 2.15
C GLY A 59 8.76 1.02 3.15
N ASP A 60 9.79 1.75 2.70
CA ASP A 60 10.54 2.65 3.58
C ASP A 60 9.66 3.89 3.88
N ALA A 61 9.20 4.02 5.12
CA ALA A 61 8.28 5.08 5.54
C ALA A 61 8.79 6.50 5.21
N ARG A 62 10.12 6.71 5.18
CA ARG A 62 10.74 8.01 4.85
C ARG A 62 10.45 8.47 3.43
N GLN A 63 9.99 7.58 2.55
CA GLN A 63 9.67 7.88 1.16
C GLN A 63 8.22 8.33 0.96
N TYR A 64 7.42 8.35 2.03
CA TYR A 64 6.00 8.64 2.01
C TYR A 64 5.67 9.72 3.04
N GLN A 65 4.67 10.56 2.75
CA GLN A 65 4.15 11.51 3.73
C GLN A 65 3.22 10.82 4.74
N LEU A 66 2.55 9.74 4.33
CA LEU A 66 1.61 9.01 5.17
C LEU A 66 1.78 7.50 4.96
N THR A 67 1.89 6.75 6.06
CA THR A 67 1.89 5.28 6.06
C THR A 67 0.75 4.76 6.91
N LEU A 68 -0.12 3.93 6.35
CA LEU A 68 -1.34 3.47 7.03
C LEU A 68 -1.44 1.95 7.06
N ASP A 69 -1.81 1.42 8.23
CA ASP A 69 -2.27 0.05 8.37
C ASP A 69 -3.76 -0.04 8.05
N SER A 70 -4.12 -0.67 6.94
CA SER A 70 -5.52 -0.81 6.52
C SER A 70 -6.30 -1.89 7.25
N SER A 71 -5.69 -2.58 8.23
CA SER A 71 -6.43 -3.50 9.10
C SER A 71 -7.47 -2.80 9.99
N VAL A 72 -7.42 -1.47 10.10
CA VAL A 72 -8.46 -0.66 10.76
C VAL A 72 -9.78 -0.63 9.96
N GLY A 73 -9.75 -1.03 8.68
CA GLY A 73 -10.91 -1.04 7.78
C GLY A 73 -10.71 -0.14 6.58
N ILE A 74 -11.34 -0.50 5.45
CA ILE A 74 -11.16 0.22 4.16
C ILE A 74 -11.73 1.64 4.25
N GLU A 75 -12.96 1.78 4.74
CA GLU A 75 -13.62 3.09 4.90
C GLU A 75 -12.81 4.01 5.83
N GLU A 76 -12.37 3.49 6.98
CA GLU A 76 -11.59 4.26 7.93
C GLU A 76 -10.23 4.68 7.33
N THR A 77 -9.56 3.77 6.61
CA THR A 77 -8.32 4.10 5.90
C THR A 77 -8.54 5.22 4.88
N ALA A 78 -9.64 5.17 4.12
CA ALA A 78 -9.98 6.20 3.15
C ALA A 78 -10.26 7.55 3.83
N ASN A 79 -11.02 7.54 4.93
CA ASN A 79 -11.32 8.75 5.72
C ASN A 79 -10.04 9.42 6.24
N ILE A 80 -9.09 8.64 6.75
CA ILE A 80 -7.80 9.16 7.21
C ILE A 80 -7.04 9.84 6.07
N ILE A 81 -7.00 9.24 4.87
CA ILE A 81 -6.34 9.82 3.71
C ILE A 81 -7.02 11.12 3.28
N VAL A 82 -8.34 11.14 3.18
CA VAL A 82 -9.12 12.32 2.79
C VAL A 82 -8.92 13.46 3.79
N LYS A 83 -8.95 13.15 5.09
CA LYS A 83 -8.71 14.12 6.15
C LYS A 83 -7.30 14.71 6.04
N TYR A 84 -6.28 13.86 5.90
CA TYR A 84 -4.89 14.30 5.76
C TYR A 84 -4.72 15.26 4.57
N VAL A 85 -5.29 14.94 3.40
CA VAL A 85 -5.19 15.80 2.21
C VAL A 85 -5.95 17.11 2.41
N SER A 86 -7.10 17.08 3.07
CA SER A 86 -7.95 18.26 3.26
C SER A 86 -7.36 19.29 4.24
N GLU A 87 -6.52 18.83 5.17
CA GLU A 87 -5.83 19.67 6.16
C GLU A 87 -4.52 20.29 5.62
N GLN A 88 -3.99 19.82 4.49
CA GLN A 88 -2.79 20.37 3.84
C GLN A 88 -3.05 21.62 2.97
N ARG A 89 -3.96 22.49 3.43
CA ARG A 89 -4.19 23.79 2.79
C ARG A 89 -3.06 24.79 3.05
#